data_AF-A0A3C0C7C9-F1
#
_entry.id   AF-A0A3C0C7C9-F1
#
_cell.length_a   1.000
_cell.length_b   1.000
_cell.length_c   1.000
_cell.angle_alpha   90.00
_cell.angle_beta   90.00
_cell.angle_gamma   90.00
#
_symmetry.space_group_name_H-M   'P 1'
#
loop_
_entity.id
_entity.type
_entity.pdbx_description
1 polymer ?
#
loop_
_entity_poly.entity_id
_entity_poly.type
_entity_poly.pdbx_seq_one_letter_code
_entity_poly.pdbx_strand_id
1 'polypeptide(L)'
;MLKNLFSPITIKGKTLKNRMAVAPMVTNYCNEDGTCTEMFSAYHEAKAKGGFGMIITEDFAVRPRGKGFKHLPGLWNDEQIPGFKEFTKRIHKHDTVLIAQIYHAGRQSSKMVLGEAPQAPSAIPCPFSPDMPEELSIEEIKKIITEFGDCALRAEKAGFDGIEVHGAHGYLISQFMSSYTNKRTDEYGGSL
;
A
#
# COMPACT_ATOMS: atom_id res chain seq x y z
N MET A 1 -25.53 -21.48 12.15
CA MET A 1 -25.20 -20.03 12.10
C MET A 1 -23.92 -19.87 11.29
N LEU A 2 -23.68 -18.72 10.63
CA LEU A 2 -22.52 -18.42 9.76
C LEU A 2 -22.51 -18.96 8.31
N LYS A 3 -23.66 -19.43 7.76
CA LYS A 3 -23.75 -19.93 6.37
C LYS A 3 -23.22 -18.92 5.33
N ASN A 4 -23.52 -17.64 5.53
CA ASN A 4 -23.07 -16.55 4.64
C ASN A 4 -21.58 -16.24 4.79
N LEU A 5 -21.00 -16.42 5.98
CA LEU A 5 -19.58 -16.10 6.21
C LEU A 5 -18.68 -17.09 5.47
N PHE A 6 -19.00 -18.38 5.52
CA PHE A 6 -18.23 -19.46 4.90
C PHE A 6 -18.69 -19.84 3.48
N SER A 7 -19.72 -19.18 2.95
CA SER A 7 -20.10 -19.36 1.55
C SER A 7 -19.13 -18.63 0.62
N PRO A 8 -18.82 -19.17 -0.56
CA PRO A 8 -17.97 -18.52 -1.52
C PRO A 8 -18.61 -17.23 -2.07
N ILE A 9 -17.76 -16.34 -2.59
CA ILE A 9 -18.16 -15.16 -3.35
C ILE A 9 -17.18 -14.94 -4.50
N THR A 10 -17.69 -14.61 -5.68
CA THR A 10 -16.87 -14.30 -6.86
C THR A 10 -16.86 -12.80 -7.10
N ILE A 11 -15.67 -12.22 -7.17
CA ILE A 11 -15.45 -10.80 -7.46
C ILE A 11 -14.56 -10.72 -8.69
N LYS A 12 -15.09 -10.13 -9.78
CA LYS A 12 -14.35 -9.93 -11.05
C LYS A 12 -13.59 -11.18 -11.54
N GLY A 13 -14.21 -12.37 -11.41
CA GLY A 13 -13.65 -13.64 -11.87
C GLY A 13 -12.76 -14.38 -10.86
N LYS A 14 -12.48 -13.81 -9.68
CA LYS A 14 -11.77 -14.47 -8.58
C LYS A 14 -12.77 -14.96 -7.54
N THR A 15 -12.75 -16.26 -7.25
CA THR A 15 -13.64 -16.87 -6.27
C THR A 15 -12.93 -17.00 -4.93
N LEU A 16 -13.42 -16.28 -3.92
CA LEU A 16 -12.97 -16.41 -2.54
C LEU A 16 -13.72 -17.59 -1.91
N LYS A 17 -13.00 -18.49 -1.23
CA LYS A 17 -13.56 -19.65 -0.53
C LYS A 17 -14.49 -19.30 0.64
N ASN A 18 -14.40 -18.07 1.15
CA ASN A 18 -15.27 -17.51 2.18
C ASN A 18 -15.19 -15.97 2.15
N ARG A 19 -15.98 -15.29 2.99
CA ARG A 19 -16.08 -13.82 3.05
C ARG A 19 -15.19 -13.20 4.13
N MET A 20 -14.18 -13.93 4.61
CA MET A 20 -13.22 -13.42 5.58
C MET A 20 -12.02 -12.86 4.84
N ALA A 21 -11.70 -11.60 5.15
CA ALA A 21 -10.53 -10.91 4.64
C ALA A 21 -9.60 -10.52 5.79
N VAL A 22 -8.31 -10.64 5.56
CA VAL A 22 -7.31 -10.02 6.43
C VAL A 22 -7.19 -8.55 6.01
N ALA A 23 -7.39 -7.65 6.96
CA ALA A 23 -7.15 -6.23 6.77
C ALA A 23 -5.65 -5.90 6.62
N PRO A 24 -5.29 -4.86 5.86
CA PRO A 24 -3.91 -4.37 5.72
C PRO A 24 -3.38 -3.95 7.10
N MET A 25 -2.25 -4.54 7.52
CA MET A 25 -1.64 -4.30 8.84
C MET A 25 -0.12 -4.31 8.69
N VAL A 26 0.50 -3.13 8.85
CA VAL A 26 1.96 -2.96 8.75
C VAL A 26 2.69 -3.83 9.77
N THR A 27 3.65 -4.63 9.27
CA THR A 27 4.50 -5.50 10.08
C THR A 27 5.92 -4.98 10.21
N ASN A 28 6.37 -4.17 9.25
CA ASN A 28 7.74 -3.64 9.21
C ASN A 28 8.79 -4.78 9.13
N TYR A 29 8.49 -5.86 8.38
CA TYR A 29 9.33 -7.05 8.23
C TYR A 29 10.13 -7.12 6.93
N CYS A 30 9.95 -6.18 6.00
CA CYS A 30 10.72 -6.15 4.76
C CYS A 30 12.14 -5.60 4.95
N ASN A 31 12.97 -5.70 3.91
CA ASN A 31 14.26 -5.01 3.92
C ASN A 31 14.05 -3.49 3.75
N GLU A 32 15.07 -2.69 4.08
CA GLU A 32 14.99 -1.22 3.94
C GLU A 32 14.78 -0.79 2.49
N ASP A 33 15.29 -1.57 1.53
CA ASP A 33 15.13 -1.40 0.10
C ASP A 33 13.76 -1.89 -0.43
N GLY A 34 12.84 -2.28 0.46
CA GLY A 34 11.50 -2.73 0.13
C GLY A 34 11.38 -4.16 -0.38
N THR A 35 12.49 -4.91 -0.44
CA THR A 35 12.45 -6.30 -0.89
C THR A 35 11.81 -7.22 0.16
N CYS A 36 11.13 -8.25 -0.33
CA CYS A 36 10.45 -9.24 0.50
C CYS A 36 11.44 -10.06 1.33
N THR A 37 11.08 -10.37 2.58
CA THR A 37 11.84 -11.27 3.46
C THR A 37 11.08 -12.57 3.71
N GLU A 38 11.78 -13.56 4.28
CA GLU A 38 11.13 -14.80 4.76
C GLU A 38 10.11 -14.48 5.86
N MET A 39 10.42 -13.56 6.77
CA MET A 39 9.54 -13.21 7.88
C MET A 39 8.22 -12.60 7.39
N PHE A 40 8.28 -11.68 6.42
CA PHE A 40 7.10 -11.12 5.77
C PHE A 40 6.24 -12.20 5.11
N SER A 41 6.89 -13.14 4.39
CA SER A 41 6.21 -14.22 3.69
C SER A 41 5.56 -15.20 4.66
N ALA A 42 6.26 -15.63 5.71
CA ALA A 42 5.77 -16.57 6.70
C ALA A 42 4.57 -16.00 7.48
N TYR A 43 4.60 -14.71 7.83
CA TYR A 43 3.51 -14.04 8.53
C TYR A 43 2.20 -14.07 7.73
N HIS A 44 2.26 -13.71 6.44
CA HIS A 44 1.09 -13.71 5.57
C HIS A 44 0.67 -15.14 5.18
N GLU A 45 1.61 -16.07 4.99
CA GLU A 45 1.29 -17.48 4.71
C GLU A 45 0.56 -18.14 5.87
N ALA A 46 0.92 -17.80 7.12
CA ALA A 46 0.20 -18.30 8.30
C ALA A 46 -1.30 -17.93 8.26
N LYS A 47 -1.63 -16.73 7.78
CA LYS A 47 -3.03 -16.29 7.61
C LYS A 47 -3.74 -17.08 6.50
N ALA A 48 -3.05 -17.34 5.39
CA ALA A 48 -3.60 -18.15 4.29
C ALA A 48 -3.88 -19.59 4.74
N LYS A 49 -2.93 -20.20 5.48
CA LYS A 49 -3.08 -21.51 6.15
C LYS A 49 -4.23 -21.54 7.15
N GLY A 50 -4.47 -20.42 7.83
CA GLY A 50 -5.61 -20.25 8.74
C GLY A 50 -6.98 -20.23 8.06
N GLY A 51 -7.03 -20.20 6.73
CA GLY A 51 -8.27 -20.38 5.97
C GLY A 51 -8.97 -19.08 5.54
N PHE A 52 -8.32 -17.91 5.64
CA PHE A 52 -8.88 -16.66 5.10
C PHE A 52 -9.10 -16.77 3.58
N GLY A 53 -10.23 -16.24 3.09
CA GLY A 53 -10.55 -16.25 1.66
C GLY A 53 -9.78 -15.18 0.87
N MET A 54 -9.43 -14.08 1.54
CA MET A 54 -8.64 -13.00 0.97
C MET A 54 -7.64 -12.45 1.99
N ILE A 55 -6.47 -12.04 1.50
CA ILE A 55 -5.49 -11.27 2.23
C ILE A 55 -5.26 -9.98 1.46
N ILE A 56 -5.47 -8.85 2.13
CA ILE A 56 -4.98 -7.56 1.68
C ILE A 56 -3.67 -7.35 2.46
N THR A 57 -2.55 -7.22 1.75
CA THR A 57 -1.24 -7.03 2.39
C THR A 57 -1.15 -5.68 3.07
N GLU A 58 -0.11 -5.47 3.86
CA GLU A 58 0.25 -4.13 4.32
C GLU A 58 0.69 -3.20 3.18
N ASP A 59 0.92 -1.94 3.56
CA ASP A 59 1.18 -0.79 2.71
C ASP A 59 2.45 -0.96 1.83
N PHE A 60 2.27 -1.24 0.54
CA PHE A 60 3.32 -1.24 -0.49
C PHE A 60 3.62 0.19 -0.93
N ALA A 61 4.80 0.70 -0.60
CA ALA A 61 5.20 2.03 -1.06
C ALA A 61 5.38 2.03 -2.59
N VAL A 62 4.78 3.03 -3.25
CA VAL A 62 4.91 3.21 -4.71
C VAL A 62 6.25 3.84 -5.12
N ARG A 63 6.96 4.44 -4.16
CA ARG A 63 8.28 5.07 -4.32
C ARG A 63 9.03 5.10 -2.98
N PRO A 64 10.37 5.22 -2.97
CA PRO A 64 11.13 5.31 -1.72
C PRO A 64 10.66 6.44 -0.80
N ARG A 65 10.38 7.62 -1.37
CA ARG A 65 9.90 8.81 -0.65
C ARG A 65 8.43 8.71 -0.17
N GLY A 66 7.75 7.61 -0.50
CA GLY A 66 6.38 7.32 -0.08
C GLY A 66 6.27 6.46 1.16
N LYS A 67 7.38 5.97 1.71
CA LYS A 67 7.40 5.11 2.90
C LYS A 67 6.94 5.86 4.15
N GLY A 68 6.11 5.22 4.97
CA GLY A 68 5.77 5.68 6.33
C GLY A 68 6.61 5.01 7.42
N PHE A 69 7.17 3.83 7.13
CA PHE A 69 8.01 3.06 8.05
C PHE A 69 9.27 2.56 7.33
N LYS A 70 10.30 2.21 8.12
CA LYS A 70 11.64 1.92 7.59
C LYS A 70 11.72 0.60 6.80
N HIS A 71 10.92 -0.41 7.17
CA HIS A 71 11.00 -1.78 6.64
C HIS A 71 9.69 -2.21 5.97
N LEU A 72 9.15 -1.34 5.11
CA LEU A 72 7.93 -1.60 4.34
C LEU A 72 8.19 -2.38 3.06
N PRO A 73 7.22 -3.17 2.58
CA PRO A 73 7.29 -3.71 1.23
C PRO A 73 7.26 -2.60 0.17
N GLY A 74 7.92 -2.86 -0.94
CA GLY A 74 8.04 -1.94 -2.06
C GLY A 74 7.79 -2.60 -3.39
N LEU A 75 7.17 -1.87 -4.31
CA LEU A 75 7.08 -2.22 -5.73
C LEU A 75 7.33 -0.97 -6.59
N TRP A 76 8.37 -0.22 -6.25
CA TRP A 76 8.80 0.99 -6.97
C TRP A 76 9.87 0.72 -8.04
N ASN A 77 10.48 -0.46 -8.03
CA ASN A 77 11.42 -0.90 -9.07
C ASN A 77 11.28 -2.41 -9.38
N ASP A 78 11.92 -2.86 -10.45
CA ASP A 78 11.75 -4.22 -10.96
C ASP A 78 12.53 -5.25 -10.12
N GLU A 79 13.57 -4.82 -9.40
CA GLU A 79 14.38 -5.65 -8.49
C GLU A 79 13.56 -6.21 -7.32
N GLN A 80 12.42 -5.59 -6.98
CA GLN A 80 11.52 -6.04 -5.91
C GLN A 80 10.59 -7.17 -6.35
N ILE A 81 10.34 -7.33 -7.66
CA ILE A 81 9.38 -8.31 -8.19
C ILE A 81 9.72 -9.77 -7.81
N PRO A 82 10.98 -10.26 -7.94
CA PRO A 82 11.27 -11.68 -7.72
C PRO A 82 10.89 -12.18 -6.32
N GLY A 83 11.21 -11.39 -5.28
CA GLY A 83 10.88 -11.76 -3.90
C GLY A 83 9.37 -11.85 -3.68
N PHE A 84 8.62 -10.86 -4.19
CA PHE A 84 7.16 -10.87 -4.07
C PHE A 84 6.49 -11.94 -4.96
N LYS A 85 7.14 -12.36 -6.05
CA LYS A 85 6.65 -13.47 -6.89
C LYS A 85 6.73 -14.83 -6.19
N GLU A 86 7.76 -15.07 -5.39
CA GLU A 86 7.81 -16.27 -4.57
C GLU A 86 6.83 -16.20 -3.38
N PHE A 87 6.65 -15.00 -2.83
CA PHE A 87 5.63 -14.73 -1.81
C PHE A 87 4.21 -15.05 -2.32
N THR A 88 3.78 -14.51 -3.46
CA THR A 88 2.42 -14.73 -3.99
C THR A 88 2.16 -16.21 -4.27
N LYS A 89 3.14 -16.92 -4.87
CA LYS A 89 3.07 -18.38 -5.06
C LYS A 89 2.84 -19.15 -3.77
N ARG A 90 3.47 -18.74 -2.65
CA ARG A 90 3.26 -19.39 -1.34
C ARG A 90 1.84 -19.21 -0.84
N ILE A 91 1.26 -18.01 -1.00
CA ILE A 91 -0.12 -17.73 -0.57
C ILE A 91 -1.13 -18.49 -1.43
N HIS A 92 -0.92 -18.51 -2.76
CA HIS A 92 -1.82 -19.16 -3.70
C HIS A 92 -1.93 -20.68 -3.52
N LYS A 93 -0.92 -21.34 -2.95
CA LYS A 93 -1.00 -22.77 -2.56
C LYS A 93 -2.13 -23.07 -1.57
N HIS A 94 -2.68 -22.05 -0.90
CA HIS A 94 -3.75 -22.17 0.09
C HIS A 94 -5.08 -21.61 -0.42
N ASP A 95 -5.30 -21.50 -1.74
CA ASP A 95 -6.55 -21.02 -2.36
C ASP A 95 -7.03 -19.68 -1.76
N THR A 96 -6.09 -18.75 -1.57
CA THR A 96 -6.33 -17.45 -0.93
C THR A 96 -6.06 -16.34 -1.94
N VAL A 97 -7.06 -15.48 -2.16
CA VAL A 97 -6.92 -14.30 -3.03
C VAL A 97 -6.01 -13.28 -2.34
N LEU A 98 -5.04 -12.74 -3.08
CA LEU A 98 -4.04 -11.84 -2.52
C LEU A 98 -4.07 -10.47 -3.22
N ILE A 99 -4.30 -9.42 -2.43
CA ILE A 99 -4.41 -8.03 -2.90
C ILE A 99 -3.23 -7.23 -2.35
N ALA A 100 -2.54 -6.48 -3.21
CA ALA A 100 -1.52 -5.53 -2.77
C ALA A 100 -2.19 -4.20 -2.42
N GLN A 101 -2.06 -3.74 -1.18
CA GLN A 101 -2.45 -2.37 -0.85
C GLN A 101 -1.30 -1.42 -1.22
N ILE A 102 -1.47 -0.60 -2.25
CA ILE A 102 -0.44 0.36 -2.70
C ILE A 102 -0.71 1.75 -2.14
N TYR A 103 0.36 2.45 -1.72
CA TYR A 103 0.21 3.71 -1.02
C TYR A 103 1.40 4.67 -1.10
N HIS A 104 1.16 5.86 -0.53
CA HIS A 104 2.18 6.86 -0.22
C HIS A 104 1.81 7.56 1.10
N ALA A 105 2.70 7.54 2.09
CA ALA A 105 2.40 8.06 3.44
C ALA A 105 2.19 9.59 3.48
N GLY A 106 2.79 10.32 2.53
CA GLY A 106 2.69 11.77 2.45
C GLY A 106 3.25 12.43 3.71
N ARG A 107 2.54 13.43 4.27
CA ARG A 107 2.97 14.13 5.50
C ARG A 107 3.06 13.28 6.78
N GLN A 108 2.62 12.03 6.77
CA GLN A 108 2.76 11.13 7.93
C GLN A 108 4.10 10.38 7.95
N SER A 109 4.98 10.63 6.98
CA SER A 109 6.37 10.18 7.05
C SER A 109 7.26 11.22 7.75
N SER A 110 8.56 10.91 7.89
CA SER A 110 9.55 11.76 8.55
C SER A 110 10.93 11.63 7.90
N LYS A 111 11.81 12.60 8.17
CA LYS A 111 13.23 12.56 7.76
C LYS A 111 13.96 11.36 8.35
N MET A 112 13.53 10.87 9.51
CA MET A 112 14.10 9.66 10.10
C MET A 112 13.85 8.42 9.24
N VAL A 113 12.71 8.36 8.54
CA VAL A 113 12.33 7.25 7.67
C VAL A 113 12.85 7.45 6.25
N LEU A 114 12.79 8.68 5.74
CA LEU A 114 13.05 8.99 4.32
C LEU A 114 14.49 9.48 4.06
N GLY A 115 15.17 10.02 5.07
CA GLY A 115 16.40 10.81 4.89
C GLY A 115 16.17 12.26 4.43
N GLU A 116 14.93 12.61 4.07
CA GLU A 116 14.53 13.91 3.53
C GLU A 116 13.10 14.27 3.96
N ALA A 117 12.65 15.49 3.67
CA ALA A 117 11.35 15.95 4.13
C ALA A 117 10.20 15.13 3.50
N PRO A 118 9.10 14.87 4.24
CA PRO A 118 7.92 14.23 3.65
C PRO A 118 7.27 15.13 2.60
N GLN A 119 6.42 14.57 1.73
CA GLN A 119 5.72 15.32 0.68
C GLN A 119 4.21 15.35 0.95
N ALA A 120 3.54 16.44 0.61
CA ALA A 120 2.11 16.63 0.91
C ALA A 120 1.43 17.58 -0.10
N PRO A 121 0.09 17.64 -0.14
CA PRO A 121 -0.63 18.65 -0.94
C PRO A 121 -0.34 20.09 -0.50
N SER A 122 -0.04 20.32 0.77
CA SER A 122 0.28 21.64 1.32
C SER A 122 1.31 21.51 2.44
N ALA A 123 2.10 22.56 2.67
CA ALA A 123 3.09 22.63 3.74
C ALA A 123 2.44 22.79 5.13
N ILE A 124 1.68 21.78 5.56
CA ILE A 124 0.97 21.74 6.85
C ILE A 124 1.48 20.55 7.65
N PRO A 125 2.07 20.77 8.84
CA PRO A 125 2.66 19.71 9.64
C PRO A 125 1.60 18.68 10.06
N CYS A 126 2.04 17.43 10.18
CA CYS A 126 1.23 16.36 10.74
C CYS A 126 1.47 16.26 12.26
N PRO A 127 0.44 16.11 13.12
CA PRO A 127 0.67 15.86 14.54
C PRO A 127 1.52 14.61 14.84
N PHE A 128 1.57 13.65 13.92
CA PHE A 128 2.36 12.42 14.05
C PHE A 128 3.80 12.54 13.53
N SER A 129 4.15 13.62 12.83
CA SER A 129 5.48 13.82 12.27
C SER A 129 6.07 15.16 12.71
N PRO A 130 7.30 15.21 13.22
CA PRO A 130 7.93 16.46 13.61
C PRO A 130 8.38 17.30 12.40
N ASP A 131 8.37 16.73 11.20
CA ASP A 131 8.92 17.35 10.00
C ASP A 131 7.84 18.12 9.21
N MET A 132 8.19 19.35 8.80
CA MET A 132 7.37 20.11 7.86
C MET A 132 7.41 19.40 6.48
N PRO A 133 6.25 19.04 5.90
CA PRO A 133 6.25 18.47 4.56
C PRO A 133 6.52 19.53 3.49
N GLU A 134 7.13 19.10 2.41
CA GLU A 134 7.22 19.86 1.16
C GLU A 134 5.89 19.79 0.42
N GLU A 135 5.41 20.94 -0.03
CA GLU A 135 4.24 21.03 -0.90
C GLU A 135 4.60 20.50 -2.29
N LEU A 136 3.85 19.52 -2.76
CA LEU A 136 4.05 18.91 -4.07
C LEU A 136 3.77 19.91 -5.19
N SER A 137 4.66 19.97 -6.17
CA SER A 137 4.38 20.61 -7.46
C SER A 137 3.40 19.75 -8.29
N ILE A 138 2.73 20.37 -9.27
CA ILE A 138 1.86 19.64 -10.22
C ILE A 138 2.63 18.54 -10.98
N GLU A 139 3.90 18.79 -11.32
CA GLU A 139 4.75 17.82 -12.00
C GLU A 139 5.02 16.60 -11.11
N GLU A 140 5.31 16.81 -9.83
CA GLU A 140 5.49 15.71 -8.87
C GLU A 140 4.20 14.94 -8.63
N ILE A 141 3.04 15.62 -8.57
CA ILE A 141 1.74 14.95 -8.46
C ILE A 141 1.54 14.01 -9.66
N LYS A 142 1.79 14.50 -10.88
CA LYS A 142 1.69 13.70 -12.11
C LYS A 142 2.67 12.52 -12.10
N LYS A 143 3.89 12.73 -11.61
CA LYS A 143 4.88 11.66 -11.45
C LYS A 143 4.41 10.59 -10.46
N ILE A 144 3.89 11.00 -9.31
CA ILE A 144 3.36 10.06 -8.30
C ILE A 144 2.20 9.24 -8.87
N ILE A 145 1.29 9.87 -9.64
CA ILE A 145 0.21 9.14 -10.33
C ILE A 145 0.76 8.03 -11.23
N THR A 146 1.80 8.31 -12.02
CA THR A 146 2.48 7.30 -12.84
C THR A 146 3.11 6.22 -11.97
N GLU A 147 3.78 6.58 -10.87
CA GLU A 147 4.39 5.63 -9.92
C GLU A 147 3.34 4.69 -9.27
N PHE A 148 2.11 5.17 -9.00
CA PHE A 148 1.00 4.30 -8.59
C PHE A 148 0.63 3.26 -9.66
N GLY A 149 0.54 3.68 -10.94
CA GLY A 149 0.25 2.78 -12.06
C GLY A 149 1.36 1.75 -12.29
N ASP A 150 2.60 2.20 -12.23
CA ASP A 150 3.80 1.39 -12.32
C ASP A 150 3.89 0.35 -11.19
N CYS A 151 3.56 0.75 -9.96
CA CYS A 151 3.49 -0.15 -8.80
C CYS A 151 2.40 -1.23 -9.00
N ALA A 152 1.23 -0.85 -9.50
CA ALA A 152 0.17 -1.80 -9.84
C ALA A 152 0.60 -2.81 -10.91
N LEU A 153 1.31 -2.36 -11.97
CA LEU A 153 1.87 -3.26 -12.98
C LEU A 153 2.91 -4.22 -12.39
N ARG A 154 3.77 -3.75 -11.48
CA ARG A 154 4.76 -4.60 -10.81
C ARG A 154 4.10 -5.62 -9.89
N ALA A 155 3.02 -5.26 -9.20
CA ALA A 155 2.22 -6.18 -8.40
C ALA A 155 1.58 -7.26 -9.28
N GLU A 156 1.03 -6.91 -10.44
CA GLU A 156 0.54 -7.90 -11.42
C GLU A 156 1.67 -8.85 -11.86
N LYS A 157 2.84 -8.33 -12.24
CA LYS A 157 4.02 -9.14 -12.61
C LYS A 157 4.50 -10.04 -11.47
N ALA A 158 4.36 -9.60 -10.22
CA ALA A 158 4.63 -10.39 -9.02
C ALA A 158 3.53 -11.42 -8.72
N GLY A 159 2.40 -11.40 -9.44
CA GLY A 159 1.34 -12.40 -9.31
C GLY A 159 0.29 -12.07 -8.26
N PHE A 160 0.13 -10.81 -7.87
CA PHE A 160 -1.04 -10.40 -7.06
C PHE A 160 -2.34 -10.53 -7.88
N ASP A 161 -3.45 -10.80 -7.19
CA ASP A 161 -4.77 -10.96 -7.82
C ASP A 161 -5.50 -9.64 -8.04
N GLY A 162 -5.00 -8.56 -7.43
CA GLY A 162 -5.58 -7.23 -7.54
C GLY A 162 -4.88 -6.21 -6.64
N ILE A 163 -5.40 -4.99 -6.68
CA ILE A 163 -4.84 -3.83 -5.99
C ILE A 163 -5.91 -3.18 -5.11
N GLU A 164 -5.51 -2.74 -3.92
CA GLU A 164 -6.23 -1.76 -3.14
C GLU A 164 -5.44 -0.44 -3.13
N VAL A 165 -6.05 0.66 -3.53
CA VAL A 165 -5.42 1.99 -3.48
C VAL A 165 -5.73 2.60 -2.12
N HIS A 166 -4.70 2.88 -1.31
CA HIS A 166 -4.92 3.39 0.04
C HIS A 166 -5.28 4.88 0.04
N GLY A 167 -6.59 5.17 -0.02
CA GLY A 167 -7.18 6.51 0.04
C GLY A 167 -7.62 6.98 1.43
N ALA A 168 -7.04 6.46 2.52
CA ALA A 168 -7.57 6.64 3.88
C ALA A 168 -6.47 7.04 4.89
N HIS A 169 -6.83 7.05 6.17
CA HIS A 169 -5.94 7.27 7.32
C HIS A 169 -5.09 8.56 7.29
N GLY A 170 -5.44 9.54 6.45
CA GLY A 170 -4.67 10.76 6.32
C GLY A 170 -3.31 10.57 5.65
N TYR A 171 -3.11 9.50 4.88
CA TYR A 171 -1.98 9.35 3.94
C TYR A 171 -2.22 10.16 2.66
N LEU A 172 -1.28 10.14 1.71
CA LEU A 172 -1.20 11.17 0.64
C LEU A 172 -2.53 11.41 -0.08
N ILE A 173 -3.19 10.37 -0.58
CA ILE A 173 -4.47 10.52 -1.30
C ILE A 173 -5.55 11.10 -0.37
N SER A 174 -5.65 10.60 0.87
CA SER A 174 -6.56 11.16 1.88
C SER A 174 -6.23 12.61 2.24
N GLN A 175 -4.95 13.01 2.15
CA GLN A 175 -4.53 14.39 2.39
C GLN A 175 -5.05 15.31 1.28
N PHE A 176 -5.05 14.87 0.01
CA PHE A 176 -5.65 15.64 -1.08
C PHE A 176 -7.17 15.78 -0.93
N MET A 177 -7.85 14.73 -0.47
CA MET A 177 -9.32 14.74 -0.31
C MET A 177 -9.82 15.54 0.90
N SER A 178 -8.97 15.87 1.86
CA SER A 178 -9.38 16.56 3.08
C SER A 178 -9.07 18.05 3.04
N SER A 179 -10.10 18.90 3.20
CA SER A 179 -9.95 20.35 3.32
C SER A 179 -9.15 20.79 4.56
N TYR A 180 -8.92 19.90 5.53
CA TYR A 180 -8.04 20.16 6.67
C TYR A 180 -6.57 20.21 6.22
N THR A 181 -6.17 19.32 5.32
CA THR A 181 -4.77 19.11 4.93
C THR A 181 -4.42 19.67 3.57
N ASN A 182 -5.41 19.86 2.69
CA ASN A 182 -5.24 20.43 1.37
C ASN A 182 -5.74 21.88 1.36
N LYS A 183 -4.79 22.81 1.20
CA LYS A 183 -5.02 24.26 1.08
C LYS A 183 -4.59 24.80 -0.28
N ARG A 184 -4.41 23.91 -1.25
CA ARG A 184 -4.05 24.29 -2.62
C ARG A 184 -5.16 25.13 -3.24
N THR A 185 -4.75 26.00 -4.14
CA THR A 185 -5.64 26.86 -4.94
C THR A 185 -5.55 26.56 -6.44
N ASP A 186 -4.84 25.49 -6.81
CA ASP A 186 -4.71 25.00 -8.17
C ASP A 186 -5.74 23.90 -8.47
N GLU A 187 -5.58 23.19 -9.60
CA GLU A 187 -6.49 22.11 -10.03
C GLU A 187 -6.57 20.92 -9.06
N TYR A 188 -5.72 20.85 -8.04
CA TYR A 188 -5.72 19.80 -7.02
C TYR A 188 -6.26 20.27 -5.66
N GLY A 189 -6.88 21.45 -5.55
CA GLY A 189 -7.50 21.92 -4.30
C GLY A 189 -8.68 22.87 -4.49
N GLY A 190 -9.38 23.16 -3.39
CA GLY A 190 -10.59 23.99 -3.40
C GLY A 190 -11.87 23.17 -3.49
N SER A 191 -12.37 22.93 -4.71
CA SER A 191 -13.65 22.22 -4.93
C SER A 191 -13.54 20.70 -4.71
N LEU A 192 -14.69 20.05 -4.49
CA LEU A 192 -14.85 18.59 -4.55
C LEU A 192 -15.02 18.12 -6.00
#